data_AF-A0A534RTX0-F1
#
_entry.id   AF-A0A534RTX0-F1
#
_cell.length_a   1.000
_cell.length_b   1.000
_cell.length_c   1.000
_cell.angle_alpha   90.00
_cell.angle_beta   90.00
_cell.angle_gamma   90.00
#
_symmetry.space_group_name_H-M   'P 1'
#
loop_
_entity.id
_entity.type
_entity.pdbx_description
1 polymer ?
#
loop_
_entity_poly.entity_id
_entity_poly.type
_entity_poly.pdbx_seq_one_letter_code
_entity_poly.pdbx_strand_id
1 'polypeptide(L)'
;MRCHALRALTIGLVLALAAAAPAAEPVPLGPCGPIDRPYDSVELTGSQLHRLGNVPIARLGLLAFHGSHAAPIPFQVDERTGGKLALPDGPEPTRDDPSGVLDSDDLLVFMACDAGERGSAAALDETLGATGSLTAWRELRIEDPVRHASGFVYLVVAEHPPTTDRRYVAYEPRGDLVRTARYRVGLVHALPTYFALAPQGSPGPNLIDGLRLRAEATLRADLMHWTLNEEQGHHELIAWKVGPVRVIRRSRHQVDLGLGIRLTAGLAHTYFYAQRVFGPGSLKL
;
A
#
# COMPACT_ATOMS: atom_id res chain seq x y z
N MET A 1 -39.64 -61.21 -18.40
CA MET A 1 -39.57 -60.22 -17.30
C MET A 1 -38.09 -59.98 -16.99
N ARG A 2 -37.51 -58.89 -17.49
CA ARG A 2 -36.11 -58.50 -17.24
C ARG A 2 -36.12 -57.19 -16.47
N CYS A 3 -35.66 -57.22 -15.23
CA CYS A 3 -35.61 -56.07 -14.33
C CYS A 3 -34.23 -55.40 -14.50
N HIS A 4 -34.22 -54.17 -15.03
CA HIS A 4 -33.02 -53.35 -15.13
C HIS A 4 -32.80 -52.62 -13.80
N ALA A 5 -31.74 -52.97 -13.07
CA ALA A 5 -31.29 -52.22 -11.91
C ALA A 5 -30.42 -51.03 -12.37
N LEU A 6 -30.92 -49.81 -12.19
CA LEU A 6 -30.16 -48.57 -12.34
C LEU A 6 -29.08 -48.51 -11.26
N ARG A 7 -27.80 -48.49 -11.67
CA ARG A 7 -26.68 -48.11 -10.78
C ARG A 7 -26.59 -46.59 -10.76
N ALA A 8 -27.00 -45.97 -9.65
CA ALA A 8 -26.75 -44.56 -9.39
C ALA A 8 -25.27 -44.37 -9.03
N LEU A 9 -24.54 -43.60 -9.85
CA LEU A 9 -23.17 -43.20 -9.61
C LEU A 9 -23.19 -41.86 -8.85
N THR A 10 -23.03 -41.89 -7.53
CA THR A 10 -22.83 -40.69 -6.72
C THR A 10 -21.38 -40.21 -6.87
N ILE A 11 -21.18 -39.13 -7.65
CA ILE A 11 -19.91 -38.41 -7.72
C ILE A 11 -19.84 -37.48 -6.51
N GLY A 12 -18.99 -37.83 -5.54
CA GLY A 12 -18.69 -36.97 -4.39
C GLY A 12 -17.75 -35.84 -4.81
N LEU A 13 -18.24 -34.61 -4.82
CA LEU A 13 -17.44 -33.40 -5.04
C LEU A 13 -16.68 -33.07 -3.74
N VAL A 14 -15.39 -33.38 -3.69
CA VAL A 14 -14.50 -32.92 -2.62
C VAL A 14 -14.12 -31.48 -2.93
N LEU A 15 -14.74 -30.51 -2.25
CA LEU A 15 -14.24 -29.14 -2.21
C LEU A 15 -12.97 -29.11 -1.35
N ALA A 16 -11.81 -29.09 -2.00
CA ALA A 16 -10.57 -28.71 -1.34
C ALA A 16 -10.65 -27.21 -1.01
N LEU A 17 -10.89 -26.87 0.25
CA LEU A 17 -10.66 -25.51 0.75
C LEU A 17 -9.14 -25.26 0.66
N ALA A 18 -8.71 -24.51 -0.35
CA ALA A 18 -7.39 -23.92 -0.37
C ALA A 18 -7.31 -22.92 0.79
N ALA A 19 -6.69 -23.33 1.90
CA ALA A 19 -6.32 -22.42 2.96
C ALA A 19 -5.30 -21.44 2.36
N ALA A 20 -5.68 -20.16 2.21
CA ALA A 20 -4.76 -19.12 1.84
C ALA A 20 -3.63 -19.10 2.87
N ALA A 21 -2.38 -19.29 2.41
CA ALA A 21 -1.22 -19.19 3.28
C ALA A 21 -1.26 -17.82 4.01
N PRO A 22 -0.96 -17.78 5.33
CA PRO A 22 -0.89 -16.51 6.03
C PRO A 22 0.12 -15.61 5.32
N ALA A 23 -0.29 -14.38 5.00
CA ALA A 23 0.60 -13.40 4.41
C ALA A 23 1.86 -13.27 5.27
N ALA A 24 3.04 -13.34 4.65
CA ALA A 24 4.32 -13.29 5.35
C ALA A 24 4.36 -12.12 6.34
N GLU A 25 4.84 -12.39 7.55
CA GLU A 25 4.92 -11.39 8.62
C GLU A 25 5.78 -10.20 8.16
N PRO A 26 5.33 -8.96 8.42
CA PRO A 26 6.11 -7.79 8.09
C PRO A 26 7.48 -7.81 8.77
N VAL A 27 8.53 -7.52 7.99
CA VAL A 27 9.88 -7.37 8.51
C VAL A 27 10.13 -5.92 8.92
N PRO A 28 11.00 -5.64 9.90
CA PRO A 28 11.42 -4.27 10.17
C PRO A 28 12.19 -3.68 8.99
N LEU A 29 12.19 -2.35 8.89
CA LEU A 29 13.23 -1.66 8.13
C LEU A 29 14.59 -2.06 8.71
N GLY A 30 15.50 -2.45 7.83
CA GLY A 30 16.90 -2.69 8.20
C GLY A 30 17.60 -1.38 8.61
N PRO A 31 18.91 -1.44 8.90
CA PRO A 31 19.68 -0.20 9.01
C PRO A 31 19.56 0.58 7.70
N CYS A 32 19.33 1.89 7.79
CA CYS A 32 19.29 2.71 6.59
C CYS A 32 20.66 2.74 5.93
N GLY A 33 20.67 2.83 4.60
CA GLY A 33 21.88 3.16 3.85
C GLY A 33 22.26 4.64 4.01
N PRO A 34 22.84 5.27 2.98
CA PRO A 34 23.29 6.66 3.08
C PRO A 34 22.20 7.68 3.43
N ILE A 35 20.92 7.33 3.19
CA ILE A 35 19.76 8.17 3.48
C ILE A 35 19.08 7.70 4.77
N ASP A 36 19.47 8.29 5.91
CA ASP A 36 18.88 8.00 7.23
C ASP A 36 17.52 8.71 7.42
N ARG A 37 16.53 8.26 6.66
CA ARG A 37 15.13 8.75 6.68
C ARG A 37 14.15 7.58 6.85
N PRO A 38 14.08 6.96 8.04
CA PRO A 38 13.29 5.75 8.26
C PRO A 38 11.77 5.94 8.18
N TYR A 39 11.31 7.19 8.21
CA TYR A 39 9.89 7.54 8.07
C TYR A 39 9.50 7.95 6.66
N ASP A 40 10.45 8.24 5.77
CA ASP A 40 10.15 8.82 4.47
C ASP A 40 10.08 7.76 3.37
N SER A 41 9.03 7.84 2.55
CA SER A 41 8.96 7.16 1.27
C SER A 41 9.43 8.10 0.17
N VAL A 42 10.03 7.53 -0.87
CA VAL A 42 10.23 8.19 -2.16
C VAL A 42 9.06 7.82 -3.06
N GLU A 43 8.46 8.82 -3.69
CA GLU A 43 7.35 8.67 -4.64
C GLU A 43 7.74 9.38 -5.94
N LEU A 44 7.82 8.63 -7.03
CA LEU A 44 8.16 9.15 -8.36
C LEU A 44 7.03 8.84 -9.32
N THR A 45 6.58 9.84 -10.08
CA THR A 45 5.61 9.59 -11.16
C THR A 45 6.29 8.88 -12.32
N GLY A 46 5.55 8.06 -13.07
CA GLY A 46 6.11 7.40 -14.25
C GLY A 46 6.62 8.37 -15.32
N SER A 47 6.03 9.57 -15.40
CA SER A 47 6.55 10.69 -16.21
C SER A 47 7.97 11.14 -15.81
N GLN A 48 8.36 11.05 -14.54
CA GLN A 48 9.73 11.33 -14.08
C GLN A 48 10.74 10.23 -14.48
N LEU A 49 10.25 9.04 -14.82
CA LEU A 49 11.08 7.89 -15.19
C LEU A 49 11.55 7.91 -16.66
N HIS A 50 11.27 8.98 -17.42
CA HIS A 50 11.74 9.30 -18.78
C HIS A 50 12.08 8.07 -19.65
N ARG A 51 11.14 7.63 -20.49
CA ARG A 51 11.25 6.49 -21.44
C ARG A 51 11.09 5.08 -20.85
N LEU A 52 10.68 4.95 -19.59
CA LEU A 52 10.31 3.66 -18.97
C LEU A 52 8.79 3.41 -18.87
N GLY A 53 7.96 4.26 -19.49
CA GLY A 53 6.50 4.06 -19.54
C GLY A 53 6.09 2.94 -20.51
N ASN A 54 4.87 2.44 -20.35
CA ASN A 54 4.30 1.30 -21.07
C ASN A 54 5.02 -0.04 -20.83
N VAL A 55 5.63 -0.20 -19.64
CA VAL A 55 6.28 -1.45 -19.22
C VAL A 55 5.35 -2.21 -18.29
N PRO A 56 5.11 -3.52 -18.49
CA PRO A 56 4.37 -4.33 -17.52
C PRO A 56 5.01 -4.23 -16.13
N ILE A 57 4.24 -3.90 -15.10
CA ILE A 57 4.74 -3.73 -13.73
C ILE A 57 5.46 -5.00 -13.24
N ALA A 58 4.98 -6.18 -13.65
CA ALA A 58 5.59 -7.47 -13.33
C ALA A 58 7.01 -7.66 -13.88
N ARG A 59 7.46 -6.80 -14.81
CA ARG A 59 8.82 -6.80 -15.38
C ARG A 59 9.75 -5.82 -14.69
N LEU A 60 9.27 -5.10 -13.68
CA LEU A 60 10.06 -4.15 -12.92
C LEU A 60 10.75 -4.83 -11.73
N GLY A 61 11.97 -4.42 -11.46
CA GLY A 61 12.70 -4.71 -10.23
C GLY A 61 13.36 -3.44 -9.70
N LEU A 62 13.67 -3.42 -8.41
CA LEU A 62 14.36 -2.30 -7.79
C LEU A 62 15.53 -2.82 -6.95
N LEU A 63 16.73 -2.30 -7.22
CA LEU A 63 17.98 -2.72 -6.59
C LEU A 63 18.63 -1.58 -5.82
N ALA A 64 19.32 -1.90 -4.74
CA ALA A 64 20.22 -0.98 -4.04
C ALA A 64 21.57 -1.66 -3.78
N PHE A 65 22.66 -0.89 -3.79
CA PHE A 65 23.99 -1.39 -3.46
C PHE A 65 24.32 -1.18 -1.98
N HIS A 66 24.82 -2.24 -1.35
CA HIS A 66 25.43 -2.19 -0.03
C HIS A 66 26.87 -2.72 -0.15
N GLY A 67 27.84 -1.82 -0.19
CA GLY A 67 29.20 -2.15 -0.61
C GLY A 67 29.22 -2.57 -2.09
N SER A 68 29.88 -3.69 -2.39
CA SER A 68 29.99 -4.22 -3.75
C SER A 68 28.78 -5.03 -4.23
N HIS A 69 27.78 -5.26 -3.37
CA HIS A 69 26.68 -6.17 -3.67
C HIS A 69 25.38 -5.40 -3.91
N ALA A 70 24.74 -5.67 -5.04
CA ALA A 70 23.37 -5.24 -5.30
C ALA A 70 22.37 -6.24 -4.72
N ALA A 71 21.33 -5.74 -4.07
CA ALA A 71 20.23 -6.55 -3.55
C ALA A 71 18.87 -5.97 -3.96
N PRO A 72 17.86 -6.82 -4.23
CA PRO A 72 16.50 -6.37 -4.47
C PRO A 72 15.90 -5.76 -3.21
N ILE A 73 15.27 -4.59 -3.36
CA ILE A 73 14.60 -3.87 -2.29
C ILE A 73 13.08 -3.84 -2.51
N PRO A 74 12.27 -3.74 -1.44
CA PRO A 74 10.83 -3.62 -1.57
C PRO A 74 10.42 -2.35 -2.31
N PHE A 75 9.54 -2.50 -3.31
CA PHE A 75 8.91 -1.39 -4.01
C PHE A 75 7.48 -1.74 -4.36
N GLN A 76 6.67 -0.73 -4.70
CA GLN A 76 5.37 -0.93 -5.30
C GLN A 76 5.09 0.16 -6.33
N VAL A 77 4.29 -0.17 -7.34
CA VAL A 77 3.75 0.81 -8.28
C VAL A 77 2.30 1.04 -7.93
N ASP A 78 1.94 2.24 -7.50
CA ASP A 78 0.58 2.67 -7.22
C ASP A 78 -0.08 3.27 -8.45
N GLU A 79 -0.86 2.43 -9.10
CA GLU A 79 -1.58 2.76 -10.34
C GLU A 79 -2.59 3.89 -10.14
N ARG A 80 -2.82 4.71 -11.18
CA ARG A 80 -3.76 5.84 -11.10
C ARG A 80 -4.61 5.97 -12.36
N THR A 81 -5.93 6.12 -12.15
CA THR A 81 -6.89 6.41 -13.21
C THR A 81 -7.53 7.79 -13.00
N GLY A 82 -7.47 8.65 -14.02
CA GLY A 82 -7.99 10.02 -13.94
C GLY A 82 -7.39 10.82 -12.78
N GLY A 83 -6.10 10.61 -12.49
CA GLY A 83 -5.38 11.25 -11.39
C GLY A 83 -5.76 10.73 -10.00
N LYS A 84 -6.55 9.67 -9.87
CA LYS A 84 -6.91 9.05 -8.58
C LYS A 84 -6.30 7.66 -8.48
N LEU A 85 -5.90 7.26 -7.28
CA LEU A 85 -5.37 5.91 -7.04
C LEU A 85 -6.35 4.81 -7.50
N ALA A 86 -5.85 3.83 -8.24
CA ALA A 86 -6.52 2.57 -8.49
C ALA A 86 -6.26 1.63 -7.29
N LEU A 87 -7.34 1.20 -6.63
CA LEU A 87 -7.32 0.32 -5.47
C LEU A 87 -8.07 -0.95 -5.87
N PRO A 88 -7.36 -2.05 -6.18
CA PRO A 88 -7.94 -3.19 -6.91
C PRO A 88 -8.84 -4.07 -6.04
N ASP A 89 -8.79 -3.91 -4.71
CA ASP A 89 -9.51 -4.74 -3.75
C ASP A 89 -10.60 -3.94 -3.00
N GLY A 90 -11.59 -4.66 -2.49
CA GLY A 90 -12.64 -4.15 -1.62
C GLY A 90 -14.04 -4.13 -2.23
N PRO A 91 -15.04 -3.61 -1.50
CA PRO A 91 -16.43 -3.54 -1.97
C PRO A 91 -16.62 -2.73 -3.26
N GLU A 92 -15.82 -1.69 -3.45
CA GLU A 92 -15.86 -0.77 -4.59
C GLU A 92 -14.46 -0.58 -5.19
N PRO A 93 -13.89 -1.62 -5.82
CA PRO A 93 -12.54 -1.57 -6.33
C PRO A 93 -12.45 -0.60 -7.52
N THR A 94 -11.32 0.10 -7.64
CA THR A 94 -11.00 0.91 -8.82
C THR A 94 -9.77 0.33 -9.50
N ARG A 95 -9.86 0.09 -10.80
CA ARG A 95 -8.74 -0.40 -11.62
C ARG A 95 -8.28 0.71 -12.54
N ASP A 96 -7.02 0.60 -12.95
CA ASP A 96 -6.46 1.47 -13.96
C ASP A 96 -6.74 0.97 -15.38
N ASP A 97 -6.48 1.81 -16.39
CA ASP A 97 -6.68 1.51 -17.81
C ASP A 97 -5.50 2.04 -18.68
N PRO A 98 -4.56 1.17 -19.09
CA PRO A 98 -4.51 -0.27 -18.87
C PRO A 98 -3.87 -0.67 -17.52
N SER A 99 -4.59 -1.46 -16.72
CA SER A 99 -4.01 -2.03 -15.48
C SER A 99 -2.89 -3.05 -15.76
N GLY A 100 -1.92 -3.09 -14.85
CA GLY A 100 -0.72 -3.90 -14.87
C GLY A 100 0.45 -3.28 -15.63
N VAL A 101 0.32 -2.03 -16.09
CA VAL A 101 1.30 -1.37 -16.97
C VAL A 101 1.67 -0.03 -16.37
N LEU A 102 2.97 0.20 -16.17
CA LEU A 102 3.48 1.48 -15.68
C LEU A 102 3.21 2.59 -16.70
N ASP A 103 2.40 3.57 -16.34
CA ASP A 103 2.08 4.71 -17.19
C ASP A 103 2.71 6.02 -16.69
N SER A 104 2.16 7.18 -17.08
CA SER A 104 2.76 8.49 -16.79
C SER A 104 2.39 9.08 -15.43
N ASP A 105 1.21 8.76 -14.88
CA ASP A 105 0.73 9.31 -13.61
C ASP A 105 0.83 8.32 -12.45
N ASP A 106 1.05 7.05 -12.73
CA ASP A 106 1.47 6.02 -11.76
C ASP A 106 2.61 6.44 -10.86
N LEU A 107 2.60 5.95 -9.62
CA LEU A 107 3.62 6.25 -8.61
C LEU A 107 4.49 5.03 -8.33
N LEU A 108 5.79 5.12 -8.62
CA LEU A 108 6.79 4.22 -8.06
C LEU A 108 7.09 4.63 -6.63
N VAL A 109 6.89 3.70 -5.68
CA VAL A 109 7.03 3.96 -4.24
C VAL A 109 7.98 2.96 -3.60
N PHE A 110 8.92 3.47 -2.81
CA PHE A 110 9.84 2.68 -1.98
C PHE A 110 10.29 3.48 -0.75
N MET A 111 10.92 2.83 0.23
CA MET A 111 11.38 3.53 1.44
C MET A 111 12.74 4.19 1.19
N ALA A 112 12.90 5.46 1.60
CA ALA A 112 14.17 6.19 1.42
C ALA A 112 15.35 5.50 2.13
N CYS A 113 15.06 4.87 3.27
CA CYS A 113 16.00 4.08 4.08
C CYS A 113 16.62 2.88 3.33
N ASP A 114 15.92 2.34 2.31
CA ASP A 114 16.45 1.25 1.48
C ASP A 114 17.43 1.73 0.39
N ALA A 115 17.63 3.04 0.24
CA ALA A 115 18.61 3.56 -0.70
C ALA A 115 20.03 3.13 -0.33
N GLY A 116 20.80 2.74 -1.33
CA GLY A 116 22.16 2.24 -1.18
C GLY A 116 23.23 3.26 -1.51
N GLU A 117 24.47 2.78 -1.49
CA GLU A 117 25.62 3.47 -2.07
C GLU A 117 25.53 3.49 -3.59
N ARG A 118 26.37 4.30 -4.24
CA ARG A 118 26.44 4.31 -5.70
C ARG A 118 27.19 3.07 -6.18
N GLY A 119 26.53 2.23 -6.98
CA GLY A 119 27.17 1.10 -7.66
C GLY A 119 28.12 1.57 -8.77
N SER A 120 29.15 0.78 -9.06
CA SER A 120 29.97 1.00 -10.25
C SER A 120 29.26 0.46 -11.49
N ALA A 121 29.52 1.03 -12.66
CA ALA A 121 28.95 0.54 -13.92
C ALA A 121 29.28 -0.95 -14.14
N ALA A 122 30.51 -1.38 -13.84
CA ALA A 122 30.92 -2.77 -13.95
C ALA A 122 30.15 -3.72 -13.01
N ALA A 123 29.94 -3.32 -11.75
CA ALA A 123 29.19 -4.13 -10.79
C ALA A 123 27.70 -4.21 -11.16
N LEU A 124 27.17 -3.14 -11.76
CA LEU A 124 25.82 -3.14 -12.31
C LEU A 124 25.73 -4.05 -13.54
N ASP A 125 26.65 -3.96 -14.48
CA ASP A 125 26.71 -4.84 -15.66
C ASP A 125 26.88 -6.31 -15.27
N GLU A 126 27.64 -6.63 -14.23
CA GLU A 126 27.76 -7.98 -13.68
C GLU A 126 26.43 -8.45 -13.07
N THR A 127 25.85 -7.66 -12.17
CA THR A 127 24.58 -7.96 -11.51
C THR A 127 23.46 -8.17 -12.54
N LEU A 128 23.37 -7.28 -13.53
CA LEU A 128 22.32 -7.32 -14.54
C LEU A 128 22.63 -8.34 -15.65
N GLY A 129 23.91 -8.54 -15.99
CA GLY A 129 24.36 -9.56 -16.94
C GLY A 129 24.06 -10.98 -16.44
N ALA A 130 24.20 -11.22 -15.14
CA ALA A 130 23.81 -12.48 -14.51
C ALA A 130 22.30 -12.76 -14.58
N THR A 131 21.46 -11.72 -14.71
CA THR A 131 20.00 -11.90 -14.84
C THR A 131 19.57 -12.32 -16.25
N GLY A 132 20.44 -12.26 -17.26
CA GLY A 132 20.23 -12.79 -18.62
C GLY A 132 19.00 -12.27 -19.39
N SER A 133 18.21 -11.37 -18.80
CA SER A 133 16.88 -10.97 -19.26
C SER A 133 16.64 -9.46 -19.14
N LEU A 134 17.70 -8.68 -18.90
CA LEU A 134 17.63 -7.23 -18.76
C LEU A 134 17.29 -6.55 -20.10
N THR A 135 16.26 -5.71 -20.09
CA THR A 135 15.85 -4.87 -21.22
C THR A 135 16.34 -3.44 -21.07
N ALA A 136 16.24 -2.87 -19.87
CA ALA A 136 16.63 -1.49 -19.57
C ALA A 136 16.86 -1.32 -18.06
N TRP A 137 17.57 -0.25 -17.69
CA TRP A 137 17.69 0.16 -16.29
C TRP A 137 17.85 1.67 -16.15
N ARG A 138 17.65 2.18 -14.92
CA ARG A 138 17.80 3.59 -14.59
C ARG A 138 18.28 3.81 -13.16
N GLU A 139 19.31 4.64 -13.01
CA GLU A 139 19.77 5.14 -11.71
C GLU A 139 18.84 6.25 -11.22
N LEU A 140 18.37 6.11 -9.98
CA LEU A 140 17.57 7.07 -9.24
C LEU A 140 18.45 7.59 -8.10
N ARG A 141 18.87 8.85 -8.21
CA ARG A 141 19.62 9.54 -7.15
C ARG A 141 18.65 10.24 -6.20
N ILE A 142 18.81 9.97 -4.92
CA ILE A 142 18.05 10.58 -3.82
C ILE A 142 18.99 11.50 -3.07
N GLU A 143 18.55 12.72 -2.82
CA GLU A 143 19.29 13.69 -2.02
C GLU A 143 18.54 13.93 -0.72
N ASP A 144 19.19 13.74 0.43
CA ASP A 144 18.67 14.18 1.72
C ASP A 144 18.86 15.70 1.82
N PRO A 145 17.79 16.51 1.81
CA PRO A 145 17.93 17.96 1.79
C PRO A 145 18.45 18.55 3.11
N VAL A 146 18.45 17.79 4.20
CA VAL A 146 18.90 18.24 5.53
C VAL A 146 20.33 17.80 5.79
N ARG A 147 20.67 16.54 5.47
CA ARG A 147 22.02 16.00 5.71
C ARG A 147 22.95 16.11 4.51
N HIS A 148 22.42 16.53 3.35
CA HIS A 148 23.14 16.59 2.07
C HIS A 148 23.80 15.25 1.67
N ALA A 149 23.30 14.15 2.22
CA ALA A 149 23.69 12.80 1.83
C ALA A 149 23.03 12.42 0.50
N SER A 150 23.69 11.57 -0.28
CA SER A 150 23.14 11.01 -1.51
C SER A 150 23.03 9.50 -1.39
N GLY A 151 21.88 8.97 -1.80
CA GLY A 151 21.61 7.54 -1.91
C GLY A 151 21.17 7.20 -3.32
N PHE A 152 21.34 5.94 -3.68
CA PHE A 152 21.10 5.47 -5.04
C PHE A 152 20.25 4.21 -5.05
N VAL A 153 19.38 4.14 -6.05
CA VAL A 153 18.51 3.00 -6.31
C VAL A 153 18.46 2.78 -7.82
N TYR A 154 18.32 1.54 -8.25
CA TYR A 154 18.40 1.16 -9.66
C TYR A 154 17.11 0.47 -10.05
N LEU A 155 16.28 1.16 -10.83
CA LEU A 155 15.08 0.58 -11.42
C LEU A 155 15.50 -0.24 -12.63
N VAL A 156 15.09 -1.50 -12.68
CA VAL A 156 15.44 -2.44 -13.75
C VAL A 156 14.20 -2.96 -14.43
N VAL A 157 14.29 -3.18 -15.74
CA VAL A 157 13.27 -3.85 -16.55
C VAL A 157 13.86 -5.15 -17.07
N ALA A 158 13.25 -6.27 -16.73
CA ALA A 158 13.67 -7.59 -17.19
C ALA A 158 12.47 -8.51 -17.41
N GLU A 159 12.63 -9.62 -18.13
CA GLU A 159 11.58 -10.65 -18.16
C GLU A 159 11.38 -11.32 -16.79
N HIS A 160 12.49 -11.56 -16.09
CA HIS A 160 12.52 -12.08 -14.72
C HIS A 160 13.29 -11.10 -13.84
N PRO A 161 12.65 -10.00 -13.39
CA PRO A 161 13.33 -9.00 -12.59
C PRO A 161 13.77 -9.58 -11.22
N PRO A 162 14.86 -9.07 -10.62
CA PRO A 162 15.19 -9.37 -9.24
C PRO A 162 14.04 -8.95 -8.31
N THR A 163 13.58 -9.88 -7.47
CA THR A 163 12.48 -9.68 -6.52
C THR A 163 12.92 -9.96 -5.08
N THR A 164 12.13 -9.47 -4.14
CA THR A 164 12.31 -9.73 -2.70
C THR A 164 10.97 -10.02 -2.06
N ASP A 165 10.95 -10.97 -1.13
CA ASP A 165 9.76 -11.27 -0.33
C ASP A 165 9.61 -10.32 0.88
N ARG A 166 10.58 -9.41 1.07
CA ARG A 166 10.54 -8.42 2.15
C ARG A 166 9.34 -7.51 1.95
N ARG A 167 8.56 -7.36 3.03
CA ARG A 167 7.42 -6.44 3.11
C ARG A 167 7.36 -5.80 4.49
N TYR A 168 7.06 -4.51 4.53
CA TYR A 168 7.08 -3.71 5.76
C TYR A 168 5.73 -3.58 6.45
N VAL A 169 4.65 -3.90 5.73
CA VAL A 169 3.29 -3.74 6.22
C VAL A 169 2.41 -4.87 5.70
N ALA A 170 1.57 -5.43 6.54
CA ALA A 170 0.54 -6.39 6.19
C ALA A 170 -0.84 -5.81 6.48
N TYR A 171 -1.84 -6.29 5.77
CA TYR A 171 -3.22 -5.95 5.99
C TYR A 171 -4.08 -7.21 6.00
N GLU A 172 -4.92 -7.34 7.00
CA GLU A 172 -5.93 -8.38 7.12
C GLU A 172 -7.31 -7.76 6.94
N PRO A 173 -7.95 -7.92 5.76
CA PRO A 173 -9.22 -7.25 5.48
C PRO A 173 -10.39 -7.72 6.35
N ARG A 174 -10.39 -8.98 6.79
CA ARG A 174 -11.50 -9.54 7.59
C ARG A 174 -11.61 -8.89 8.96
N GLY A 175 -10.49 -8.64 9.62
CA GLY A 175 -10.42 -7.95 10.91
C GLY A 175 -10.09 -6.47 10.80
N ASP A 176 -10.00 -5.93 9.59
CA ASP A 176 -9.54 -4.56 9.26
C ASP A 176 -8.32 -4.17 10.11
N LEU A 177 -7.28 -5.01 10.02
CA LEU A 177 -6.08 -4.93 10.87
C LEU A 177 -4.83 -4.75 10.00
N VAL A 178 -4.15 -3.63 10.20
CA VAL A 178 -2.82 -3.35 9.67
C VAL A 178 -1.76 -3.78 10.67
N ARG A 179 -0.74 -4.49 10.20
CA ARG A 179 0.41 -4.94 10.99
C ARG A 179 1.71 -4.44 10.37
N THR A 180 2.64 -4.02 11.21
CA THR A 180 4.05 -3.79 10.86
C THR A 180 4.94 -4.40 11.93
N ALA A 181 6.25 -4.39 11.72
CA ALA A 181 7.21 -4.78 12.75
C ALA A 181 7.32 -3.78 13.93
N ARG A 182 6.58 -2.65 13.89
CA ARG A 182 6.69 -1.55 14.86
C ARG A 182 5.36 -1.19 15.51
N TYR A 183 4.25 -1.43 14.83
CA TYR A 183 2.93 -1.10 15.34
C TYR A 183 1.84 -1.96 14.70
N ARG A 184 0.64 -1.91 15.29
CA ARG A 184 -0.59 -2.45 14.73
C ARG A 184 -1.70 -1.41 14.82
N VAL A 185 -2.53 -1.31 13.78
CA VAL A 185 -3.73 -0.47 13.76
C VAL A 185 -4.91 -1.33 13.37
N GLY A 186 -5.88 -1.46 14.25
CA GLY A 186 -7.15 -2.13 14.00
C GLY A 186 -8.26 -1.10 13.85
N LEU A 187 -9.18 -1.37 12.93
CA LEU A 187 -10.27 -0.45 12.62
C LEU A 187 -11.62 -1.16 12.69
N VAL A 188 -12.65 -0.39 13.00
CA VAL A 188 -14.05 -0.80 12.97
C VAL A 188 -14.82 0.29 12.23
N HIS A 189 -15.62 -0.09 11.23
CA HIS A 189 -16.31 0.87 10.37
C HIS A 189 -15.34 1.91 9.77
N ALA A 190 -14.17 1.47 9.32
CA ALA A 190 -13.10 2.34 8.80
C ALA A 190 -12.50 3.38 9.78
N LEU A 191 -12.91 3.37 11.06
CA LEU A 191 -12.35 4.22 12.11
C LEU A 191 -11.35 3.45 12.98
N PRO A 192 -10.23 4.07 13.39
CA PRO A 192 -9.27 3.40 14.26
C PRO A 192 -9.86 3.21 15.66
N THR A 193 -9.89 1.95 16.11
CA THR A 193 -10.34 1.56 17.46
C THR A 193 -9.27 0.81 18.24
N TYR A 194 -8.19 0.43 17.56
CA TYR A 194 -7.04 -0.24 18.15
C TYR A 194 -5.74 0.34 17.60
N PHE A 195 -4.84 0.72 18.49
CA PHE A 195 -3.47 1.10 18.15
C PHE A 195 -2.53 0.57 19.22
N ALA A 196 -1.57 -0.26 18.82
CA ALA A 196 -0.55 -0.76 19.73
C ALA A 196 0.83 -0.61 19.09
N LEU A 197 1.81 -0.21 19.89
CA LEU A 197 3.21 -0.38 19.51
C LEU A 197 3.54 -1.88 19.56
N ALA A 198 4.32 -2.35 18.59
CA ALA A 198 4.71 -3.74 18.49
C ALA A 198 6.23 -3.87 18.28
N PRO A 199 7.07 -3.36 19.20
CA PRO A 199 8.52 -3.51 19.09
C PRO A 199 8.86 -5.01 19.07
N GLN A 200 9.68 -5.44 18.11
CA GLN A 200 10.01 -6.86 17.91
C GLN A 200 8.78 -7.75 17.57
N GLY A 201 7.73 -7.17 16.97
CA GLY A 201 6.58 -7.91 16.42
C GLY A 201 5.48 -8.28 17.42
N SER A 202 5.76 -8.20 18.73
CA SER A 202 4.79 -8.47 19.79
C SER A 202 4.01 -7.20 20.16
N PRO A 203 2.68 -7.15 19.97
CA PRO A 203 1.91 -5.97 20.30
C PRO A 203 1.84 -5.75 21.82
N GLY A 204 2.09 -4.50 22.23
CA GLY A 204 1.81 -4.02 23.58
C GLY A 204 0.32 -3.75 23.81
N PRO A 205 -0.04 -2.99 24.87
CA PRO A 205 -1.43 -2.66 25.14
C PRO A 205 -2.02 -1.76 24.05
N ASN A 206 -3.35 -1.79 23.92
CA ASN A 206 -4.06 -0.80 23.12
C ASN A 206 -3.90 0.59 23.74
N LEU A 207 -3.49 1.57 22.93
CA LEU A 207 -3.17 2.94 23.33
C LEU A 207 -4.30 3.93 23.04
N ILE A 208 -5.36 3.50 22.35
CA ILE A 208 -6.51 4.32 22.01
C ILE A 208 -7.81 3.60 22.41
N ASP A 209 -8.84 4.37 22.74
CA ASP A 209 -10.21 3.89 22.96
C ASP A 209 -11.10 4.08 21.72
N GLY A 210 -10.66 4.91 20.77
CA GLY A 210 -11.31 5.14 19.47
C GLY A 210 -11.02 6.53 18.92
N LEU A 211 -11.40 6.77 17.67
CA LEU A 211 -11.45 8.13 17.12
C LEU A 211 -12.73 8.83 17.59
N ARG A 212 -12.56 9.98 18.24
CA ARG A 212 -13.68 10.86 18.59
C ARG A 212 -13.78 11.97 17.56
N LEU A 213 -14.94 12.09 16.92
CA LEU A 213 -15.21 13.15 15.95
C LEU A 213 -16.23 14.10 16.55
N ARG A 214 -15.93 15.39 16.54
CA ARG A 214 -16.87 16.43 16.95
C ARG A 214 -16.82 17.53 15.92
N ALA A 215 -17.96 17.80 15.29
CA ALA A 215 -18.11 18.89 14.34
C ALA A 215 -19.37 19.69 14.65
N GLU A 216 -19.33 20.98 14.34
CA GLU A 216 -20.47 21.88 14.43
C GLU A 216 -20.79 22.38 13.03
N ALA A 217 -22.06 22.28 12.65
CA ALA A 217 -22.55 22.80 11.38
C ALA A 217 -23.64 23.83 11.65
N THR A 218 -23.52 25.00 11.03
CA THR A 218 -24.51 26.07 11.13
C THR A 218 -24.98 26.45 9.74
N LEU A 219 -26.30 26.46 9.53
CA LEU A 219 -26.89 26.97 8.31
C LEU A 219 -26.81 28.51 8.30
N ARG A 220 -26.55 29.12 7.14
CA ARG A 220 -26.49 30.58 6.99
C ARG A 220 -27.72 31.26 7.62
N ALA A 221 -27.47 32.41 8.25
CA ALA A 221 -28.45 33.18 9.04
C ALA A 221 -28.93 32.50 10.34
N ASP A 222 -28.14 31.57 10.90
CA ASP A 222 -28.37 30.89 12.18
C ASP A 222 -29.75 30.20 12.30
N LEU A 223 -30.34 29.81 11.16
CA LEU A 223 -31.65 29.18 11.13
C LEU A 223 -31.62 27.77 11.74
N MET A 224 -30.48 27.08 11.67
CA MET A 224 -30.28 25.73 12.21
C MET A 224 -28.82 25.52 12.62
N HIS A 225 -28.63 24.81 13.73
CA HIS A 225 -27.34 24.39 14.24
C HIS A 225 -27.37 22.90 14.55
N TRP A 226 -26.33 22.18 14.15
CA TRP A 226 -26.16 20.75 14.40
C TRP A 226 -24.82 20.51 15.07
N THR A 227 -24.85 19.74 16.17
CA THR A 227 -23.66 19.10 16.73
C THR A 227 -23.58 17.70 16.17
N LEU A 228 -22.45 17.39 15.55
CA LEU A 228 -22.15 16.15 14.87
C LEU A 228 -21.11 15.39 15.69
N ASN A 229 -21.39 14.13 16.01
CA ASN A 229 -20.45 13.22 16.65
C ASN A 229 -20.14 11.99 15.77
N GLU A 230 -19.22 11.13 16.21
CA GLU A 230 -18.89 9.88 15.51
C GLU A 230 -20.10 8.91 15.35
N GLU A 231 -21.11 8.98 16.21
CA GLU A 231 -22.29 8.10 16.16
C GLU A 231 -23.26 8.51 15.05
N GLN A 232 -23.26 9.78 14.67
CA GLN A 232 -24.05 10.33 13.54
C GLN A 232 -23.32 10.18 12.20
N GLY A 233 -22.12 9.60 12.22
CA GLY A 233 -21.31 9.31 11.05
C GLY A 233 -21.51 7.88 10.54
N HIS A 234 -21.72 7.73 9.24
CA HIS A 234 -21.59 6.46 8.56
C HIS A 234 -20.20 6.38 7.93
N HIS A 235 -19.44 5.35 8.33
CA HIS A 235 -18.06 5.19 7.94
C HIS A 235 -17.83 3.80 7.37
N GLU A 236 -17.28 3.73 6.17
CA GLU A 236 -17.17 2.48 5.44
C GLU A 236 -15.82 2.39 4.73
N LEU A 237 -15.19 1.21 4.83
CA LEU A 237 -14.02 0.89 4.02
C LEU A 237 -14.52 0.40 2.66
N ILE A 238 -14.20 1.13 1.59
CA ILE A 238 -14.77 0.86 0.27
C ILE A 238 -13.74 0.26 -0.70
N ALA A 239 -12.45 0.55 -0.52
CA ALA A 239 -11.40 -0.04 -1.35
C ALA A 239 -10.05 -0.07 -0.64
N TRP A 240 -9.16 -0.96 -1.04
CA TRP A 240 -7.79 -0.98 -0.55
C TRP A 240 -6.80 -1.52 -1.58
N LYS A 241 -5.52 -1.33 -1.27
CA LYS A 241 -4.39 -1.96 -1.93
C LYS A 241 -3.37 -2.39 -0.91
N VAL A 242 -2.87 -3.61 -1.05
CA VAL A 242 -1.80 -4.16 -0.22
C VAL A 242 -0.51 -4.23 -1.04
N GLY A 243 0.50 -3.46 -0.64
CA GLY A 243 1.83 -3.54 -1.21
C GLY A 243 2.90 -3.89 -0.16
N PRO A 244 4.14 -4.19 -0.58
CA PRO A 244 5.24 -4.46 0.34
C PRO A 244 5.75 -3.20 1.06
N VAL A 245 5.51 -1.99 0.54
CA VAL A 245 6.01 -0.73 1.13
C VAL A 245 4.92 -0.05 1.96
N ARG A 246 3.71 0.05 1.41
CA ARG A 246 2.55 0.66 2.05
C ARG A 246 1.25 -0.09 1.78
N VAL A 247 0.34 -0.02 2.74
CA VAL A 247 -1.07 -0.35 2.56
C VAL A 247 -1.83 0.95 2.37
N ILE A 248 -2.71 0.99 1.37
CA ILE A 248 -3.58 2.14 1.10
C ILE A 248 -5.02 1.69 1.31
N ARG A 249 -5.74 2.38 2.19
CA ARG A 249 -7.17 2.17 2.45
C ARG A 249 -7.93 3.40 1.97
N ARG A 250 -9.08 3.19 1.33
CA ARG A 250 -10.05 4.24 0.98
C ARG A 250 -11.31 4.02 1.76
N SER A 251 -11.68 5.03 2.52
CA SER A 251 -12.91 5.05 3.29
C SER A 251 -13.86 6.15 2.80
N ARG A 252 -15.15 5.86 2.90
CA ARG A 252 -16.23 6.82 2.71
C ARG A 252 -16.75 7.24 4.08
N HIS A 253 -16.86 8.54 4.28
CA HIS A 253 -17.45 9.11 5.49
C HIS A 253 -18.66 9.93 5.08
N GLN A 254 -19.81 9.63 5.68
CA GLN A 254 -21.06 10.34 5.52
C GLN A 254 -21.55 10.78 6.89
N VAL A 255 -22.32 11.86 6.92
CA VAL A 255 -22.91 12.40 8.14
C VAL A 255 -24.38 12.64 7.89
N ASP A 256 -25.21 12.17 8.80
CA ASP A 256 -26.66 12.38 8.77
C ASP A 256 -27.00 13.60 9.64
N LEU A 257 -27.47 14.68 9.01
CA LEU A 257 -27.84 15.93 9.69
C LEU A 257 -29.28 15.91 10.25
N GLY A 258 -29.99 14.79 10.11
CA GLY A 258 -31.43 14.69 10.38
C GLY A 258 -32.29 15.22 9.22
N LEU A 259 -33.61 15.09 9.35
CA LEU A 259 -34.61 15.52 8.34
C LEU A 259 -34.41 14.91 6.93
N GLY A 260 -33.75 13.76 6.84
CA GLY A 260 -33.43 13.09 5.57
C GLY A 260 -32.23 13.69 4.82
N ILE A 261 -31.53 14.67 5.41
CA ILE A 261 -30.34 15.28 4.81
C ILE A 261 -29.12 14.44 5.18
N ARG A 262 -28.52 13.79 4.17
CA ARG A 262 -27.22 13.10 4.29
C ARG A 262 -26.16 13.86 3.53
N LEU A 263 -25.06 14.19 4.20
CA LEU A 263 -23.90 14.79 3.56
C LEU A 263 -22.80 13.74 3.43
N THR A 264 -22.21 13.62 2.25
CA THR A 264 -20.96 12.87 2.12
C THR A 264 -19.84 13.78 2.61
N ALA A 265 -19.35 13.53 3.83
CA ALA A 265 -18.27 14.30 4.44
C ALA A 265 -16.95 14.16 3.67
N GLY A 266 -16.72 13.01 3.01
CA GLY A 266 -15.63 12.87 2.06
C GLY A 266 -15.21 11.43 1.78
N LEU A 267 -14.30 11.29 0.81
CA LEU A 267 -13.47 10.11 0.66
C LEU A 267 -12.12 10.40 1.29
N ALA A 268 -11.64 9.50 2.14
CA ALA A 268 -10.33 9.61 2.76
C ALA A 268 -9.44 8.45 2.30
N HIS A 269 -8.17 8.76 2.01
CA HIS A 269 -7.14 7.74 1.83
C HIS A 269 -6.27 7.70 3.08
N THR A 270 -6.05 6.50 3.63
CA THR A 270 -5.11 6.28 4.73
C THR A 270 -3.98 5.38 4.23
N TYR A 271 -2.75 5.81 4.46
CA TYR A 271 -1.51 5.19 4.04
C TYR A 271 -0.78 4.67 5.28
N PHE A 272 -0.46 3.38 5.28
CA PHE A 272 0.27 2.73 6.36
C PHE A 272 1.62 2.27 5.85
N TYR A 273 2.70 2.78 6.44
CA TYR A 273 4.09 2.45 6.13
C TYR A 273 4.74 1.71 7.30
N ALA A 274 5.97 1.22 7.11
CA ALA A 274 6.78 0.55 8.13
C ALA A 274 6.75 1.23 9.52
N GLN A 275 6.90 2.56 9.55
CA GLN A 275 7.07 3.33 10.79
C GLN A 275 6.13 4.55 10.90
N ARG A 276 5.23 4.77 9.95
CA ARG A 276 4.29 5.91 9.97
C ARG A 276 2.92 5.53 9.44
N VAL A 277 1.90 6.24 9.93
CA VAL A 277 0.55 6.26 9.36
C VAL A 277 0.28 7.69 8.90
N PHE A 278 -0.27 7.84 7.70
CA PHE A 278 -0.58 9.13 7.09
C PHE A 278 -2.00 9.09 6.52
N GLY A 279 -2.82 10.08 6.86
CA GLY A 279 -4.22 10.17 6.41
C GLY A 279 -4.56 11.59 6.00
N PRO A 280 -4.28 12.02 4.76
CA PRO A 280 -4.68 13.33 4.29
C PRO A 280 -6.20 13.39 4.18
N GLY A 281 -6.83 14.26 4.95
CA GLY A 281 -8.25 14.57 4.85
C GLY A 281 -8.48 15.85 4.05
N SER A 282 -9.48 15.84 3.17
CA SER A 282 -10.07 17.08 2.65
C SER A 282 -11.56 17.03 2.90
N LEU A 283 -12.09 18.00 3.64
CA LEU A 283 -13.52 18.19 3.84
C LEU A 283 -13.97 19.19 2.78
N LYS A 284 -14.79 18.76 1.82
CA LYS A 284 -15.45 19.69 0.89
C LYS A 284 -16.80 20.04 1.51
N LEU A 285 -16.90 21.26 2.01
CA LEU A 285 -18.14 21.88 2.51
C LEU A 285 -18.98 22.40 1.35
#